data_AF-A0A453EX09-F1
#
_entry.id   AF-A0A453EX09-F1
#
_cell.length_a   1.000
_cell.length_b   1.000
_cell.length_c   1.000
_cell.angle_alpha   90.00
_cell.angle_beta   90.00
_cell.angle_gamma   90.00
#
_symmetry.space_group_name_H-M   'P 1'
#
loop_
_entity.id
_entity.type
_entity.pdbx_description
1 polymer ?
#
loop_
_entity_poly.entity_id
_entity_poly.type
_entity_poly.pdbx_seq_one_letter_code
_entity_poly.pdbx_strand_id
1 'polypeptide(L)'
;MHVLEKLLSCEAIPVTVSDSEGYLFDGDGFDYVKYTLIRNIKAQQRSLKEYLKTFPRAKYINDAKPWGEQCDIAFPCASQNEIDQGEALSIISSGCRVLIECSNMPCTGQAVDILRKAKVHVAPAKATAAGGVIHCFVCSCHS
;
A
#
# COMPACT_ATOMS: atom_id res chain seq x y z
N MET A 1 8.04 -3.44 -6.18
CA MET A 1 7.88 -2.60 -7.39
C MET A 1 6.91 -3.25 -8.36
N HIS A 2 6.94 -4.58 -8.46
CA HIS A 2 6.05 -5.38 -9.30
C HIS A 2 4.55 -5.16 -9.03
N VAL A 3 4.11 -5.06 -7.77
CA VAL A 3 2.69 -4.78 -7.46
C VAL A 3 2.24 -3.45 -8.03
N LEU A 4 3.03 -2.39 -7.82
CA LEU A 4 2.75 -1.05 -8.34
C LEU A 4 2.67 -1.06 -9.88
N GLU A 5 3.61 -1.71 -10.55
CA GLU A 5 3.60 -1.86 -12.01
C GLU A 5 2.36 -2.62 -12.51
N LYS A 6 1.96 -3.68 -11.79
CA LYS A 6 0.78 -4.46 -12.17
C LYS A 6 -0.51 -3.68 -11.94
N LEU A 7 -0.61 -2.92 -10.86
CA LEU A 7 -1.73 -2.02 -10.59
C LEU A 7 -1.88 -0.98 -11.71
N LEU A 8 -0.78 -0.35 -12.12
CA LEU A 8 -0.79 0.58 -13.25
C LEU A 8 -1.24 -0.08 -14.55
N SER A 9 -0.83 -1.34 -14.78
CA SER A 9 -1.29 -2.10 -15.96
C SER A 9 -2.77 -2.47 -15.92
N CYS A 10 -3.37 -2.47 -14.72
CA CYS A 10 -4.79 -2.73 -14.50
C CYS A 10 -5.61 -1.42 -14.38
N GLU A 11 -5.03 -0.27 -14.77
CA GLU A 11 -5.66 1.06 -14.66
C GLU A 11 -6.07 1.44 -13.22
N ALA A 12 -5.48 0.79 -12.22
CA ALA A 12 -5.66 1.17 -10.83
C ALA A 12 -4.86 2.45 -10.54
N ILE A 13 -5.34 3.24 -9.58
CA ILE A 13 -4.69 4.48 -9.14
C ILE A 13 -4.07 4.25 -7.76
N PRO A 14 -2.80 3.85 -7.71
CA PRO A 14 -2.10 3.70 -6.46
C PRO A 14 -1.80 5.05 -5.84
N VAL A 15 -2.07 5.24 -4.54
CA VAL A 15 -1.90 6.55 -3.86
C VAL A 15 -0.79 6.56 -2.81
N THR A 16 -0.36 5.40 -2.34
CA THR A 16 0.77 5.29 -1.40
C THR A 16 1.76 4.21 -1.81
N VAL A 17 3.02 4.44 -1.43
CA VAL A 17 4.13 3.51 -1.57
C VAL A 17 4.96 3.57 -0.30
N SER A 18 5.17 2.44 0.38
CA SER A 18 6.04 2.38 1.56
C SER A 18 7.43 1.84 1.27
N ASP A 19 8.32 2.11 2.20
CA ASP A 19 9.69 1.65 2.31
C ASP A 19 10.00 1.24 3.76
N SER A 20 11.19 0.70 4.03
CA SER A 20 11.67 0.38 5.37
C SER A 20 11.71 1.58 6.33
N GLU A 21 11.79 2.80 5.82
CA GLU A 21 11.94 4.03 6.63
C GLU A 21 10.63 4.85 6.77
N GLY A 22 9.55 4.45 6.10
CA GLY A 22 8.31 5.23 6.07
C GLY A 22 7.50 5.04 4.79
N TYR A 23 6.60 5.97 4.49
CA TYR A 23 5.80 5.90 3.27
C TYR A 23 5.64 7.24 2.58
N LEU A 24 5.43 7.14 1.27
CA LEU A 24 5.09 8.23 0.38
C LEU A 24 3.59 8.19 0.10
N PHE A 25 2.93 9.33 0.23
CA PHE A 25 1.53 9.57 -0.12
C PHE A 25 1.46 10.60 -1.24
N ASP A 26 0.76 10.25 -2.31
CA ASP A 26 0.50 11.12 -3.45
C ASP A 26 -0.99 11.08 -3.77
N GLY A 27 -1.71 12.15 -3.41
CA GLY A 27 -3.15 12.25 -3.61
C GLY A 27 -3.56 12.33 -5.09
N ASP A 28 -2.64 12.71 -5.98
CA ASP A 28 -2.87 12.69 -7.43
C ASP A 28 -2.74 11.26 -8.00
N GLY A 29 -2.30 10.30 -7.19
CA GLY A 29 -1.99 8.94 -7.62
C GLY A 29 -0.64 8.81 -8.32
N PHE A 30 -0.09 7.60 -8.31
CA PHE A 30 1.11 7.24 -9.07
C PHE A 30 0.73 6.84 -10.48
N ASP A 31 1.47 7.35 -11.46
CA ASP A 31 1.40 6.96 -12.87
C ASP A 31 2.71 6.24 -13.28
N TYR A 32 2.83 5.85 -14.55
CA TYR A 32 4.05 5.22 -15.08
C TYR A 32 5.28 6.11 -14.97
N VAL A 33 5.13 7.44 -15.03
CA VAL A 33 6.24 8.40 -14.94
C VAL A 33 6.78 8.43 -13.50
N LYS A 34 5.89 8.59 -12.53
CA LYS A 34 6.17 8.58 -11.10
C LYS A 34 6.71 7.23 -10.65
N TYR A 35 6.15 6.11 -11.15
CA TYR A 35 6.69 4.77 -10.95
C TYR A 35 8.13 4.64 -11.42
N THR A 36 8.42 5.10 -12.64
CA THR A 36 9.78 5.05 -13.20
C THR A 36 10.76 5.87 -12.36
N LEU A 37 10.33 7.05 -11.87
CA LEU A 37 11.13 7.85 -10.95
C LEU A 37 11.44 7.10 -9.65
N ILE A 38 10.42 6.52 -9.01
CA ILE A 38 10.58 5.73 -7.78
C ILE A 38 11.53 4.55 -8.03
N ARG A 39 11.40 3.87 -9.17
CA ARG A 39 12.27 2.76 -9.57
C ARG A 39 13.71 3.20 -9.69
N ASN A 40 13.96 4.36 -10.29
CA ASN A 40 15.30 4.92 -10.42
C ASN A 40 15.89 5.32 -9.06
N ILE A 41 15.11 5.99 -8.20
CA ILE A 41 15.52 6.34 -6.83
C ILE A 41 15.93 5.07 -6.06
N LYS A 42 15.10 4.02 -6.14
CA LYS A 42 15.37 2.73 -5.50
C LYS A 42 16.54 1.96 -6.11
N ALA A 43 16.70 2.00 -7.43
CA ALA A 43 17.85 1.39 -8.11
C ALA A 43 19.18 2.05 -7.70
N GLN A 44 19.14 3.34 -7.33
CA GLN A 44 20.27 4.09 -6.79
C GLN A 44 20.39 3.97 -5.25
N GLN A 45 19.57 3.13 -4.60
CA GLN A 45 19.49 2.98 -3.14
C GLN A 45 19.28 4.29 -2.38
N ARG A 46 18.56 5.25 -3.00
CA ARG A 46 18.23 6.52 -2.36
C ARG A 46 16.88 6.45 -1.65
N SER A 47 16.69 7.35 -0.69
CA SER A 47 15.43 7.49 0.04
C SER A 47 14.32 8.01 -0.88
N LEU A 48 13.09 7.54 -0.65
CA LEU A 48 11.90 8.02 -1.37
C LEU A 48 11.66 9.53 -1.17
N LYS A 49 12.29 10.18 -0.19
CA LYS A 49 12.29 11.64 -0.03
C LYS A 49 12.75 12.39 -1.28
N GLU A 50 13.62 11.80 -2.10
CA GLU A 50 14.05 12.41 -3.37
C GLU A 50 12.88 12.64 -4.34
N TYR A 51 11.81 11.84 -4.23
CA TYR A 51 10.61 12.01 -5.03
C TYR A 51 9.97 13.40 -4.83
N LEU A 52 10.03 13.92 -3.60
CA LEU A 52 9.49 15.24 -3.24
C LEU A 52 10.19 16.40 -3.98
N LYS A 53 11.42 16.19 -4.45
CA LYS A 53 12.14 17.19 -5.28
C LYS A 53 11.47 17.37 -6.63
N THR A 54 10.86 16.31 -7.17
CA THR A 54 10.18 16.34 -8.48
C THR A 54 8.69 16.61 -8.30
N PHE A 55 8.08 16.02 -7.27
CA PHE A 55 6.66 16.13 -6.96
C PHE A 55 6.46 16.69 -5.55
N PRO A 56 6.52 18.01 -5.37
CA PRO A 56 6.42 18.64 -4.04
C PRO A 56 5.03 18.56 -3.42
N ARG A 57 4.02 18.14 -4.19
CA ARG A 57 2.64 17.91 -3.71
C ARG A 57 2.49 16.61 -2.93
N ALA A 58 3.36 15.63 -3.16
CA ALA A 58 3.38 14.41 -2.40
C ALA A 58 3.90 14.66 -0.99
N LYS A 59 3.61 13.73 -0.07
CA LYS A 59 4.05 13.77 1.33
C LYS A 59 4.85 12.52 1.61
N TYR A 60 6.00 12.68 2.24
CA TYR A 60 6.75 11.56 2.80
C TYR A 60 6.64 11.60 4.32
N ILE A 61 6.16 10.51 4.91
CA ILE A 61 5.93 10.39 6.34
C ILE A 61 6.90 9.33 6.85
N ASN A 62 7.84 9.76 7.70
CA ASN A 62 8.86 8.89 8.28
C ASN A 62 8.27 8.03 9.40
N ASP A 63 8.77 6.82 9.55
CA ASP A 63 8.47 5.91 10.67
C ASP A 63 6.97 5.72 10.93
N ALA A 64 6.19 5.73 9.84
CA ALA A 64 4.76 5.59 9.88
C ALA A 64 4.31 4.58 8.83
N LYS A 65 3.09 4.08 9.00
CA LYS A 65 2.46 3.17 8.05
C LYS A 65 1.27 3.86 7.35
N PRO A 66 0.98 3.50 6.09
CA PRO A 66 -0.08 4.12 5.29
C PRO A 66 -1.51 3.70 5.65
N TRP A 67 -1.73 2.88 6.68
CA TRP A 67 -3.04 2.26 6.97
C TRP A 67 -4.17 3.23 7.30
N GLY A 68 -3.83 4.42 7.81
CA GLY A 68 -4.79 5.47 8.13
C GLY A 68 -5.23 6.30 6.92
N GLU A 69 -4.59 6.14 5.76
CA GLU A 69 -4.94 6.90 4.56
C GLU A 69 -6.17 6.31 3.88
N GLN A 70 -7.08 7.19 3.40
CA GLN A 70 -8.31 6.76 2.74
C GLN A 70 -8.01 5.88 1.52
N CYS A 71 -8.58 4.68 1.51
CA CYS A 71 -8.36 3.71 0.45
C CYS A 71 -9.54 2.74 0.32
N ASP A 72 -9.69 2.15 -0.86
CA ASP A 72 -10.68 1.10 -1.10
C ASP A 72 -10.06 -0.28 -0.99
N ILE A 73 -8.81 -0.42 -1.44
CA ILE A 73 -8.07 -1.67 -1.46
C ILE A 73 -6.68 -1.49 -0.86
N ALA A 74 -6.35 -2.32 0.11
CA ALA A 74 -5.06 -2.35 0.77
C ALA A 74 -4.29 -3.64 0.43
N PHE A 75 -3.00 -3.51 0.10
CA PHE A 75 -2.12 -4.63 -0.23
C PHE A 75 -0.95 -4.71 0.76
N PRO A 76 -1.10 -5.43 1.88
CA PRO A 76 0.02 -5.72 2.77
C PRO A 76 1.02 -6.71 2.14
N CYS A 77 2.26 -6.25 2.00
CA CYS A 77 3.31 -6.94 1.25
C CYS A 77 4.67 -7.01 1.95
N ALA A 78 4.94 -6.27 3.02
CA ALA A 78 6.28 -5.96 3.51
C ALA A 78 6.75 -6.98 4.54
N SER A 79 5.92 -7.35 5.51
CA SER A 79 6.36 -8.26 6.57
C SER A 79 5.24 -9.13 7.14
N GLN A 80 5.62 -10.22 7.79
CA GLN A 80 4.71 -11.06 8.56
C GLN A 80 4.23 -10.30 9.80
N ASN A 81 2.95 -10.40 10.14
CA ASN A 81 2.31 -9.71 11.28
C ASN A 81 2.44 -8.17 11.28
N GLU A 82 2.45 -7.56 10.10
CA GLU A 82 2.52 -6.11 9.97
C GLU A 82 1.22 -5.39 10.37
N ILE A 83 0.08 -6.09 10.26
CA ILE A 83 -1.25 -5.60 10.61
C ILE A 83 -1.70 -6.26 11.91
N ASP A 84 -1.73 -5.45 12.97
CA ASP A 84 -2.29 -5.78 14.28
C ASP A 84 -3.74 -5.28 14.41
N GLN A 85 -4.31 -5.38 15.61
CA GLN A 85 -5.66 -4.89 15.86
C GLN A 85 -5.82 -3.37 15.65
N GLY A 86 -4.81 -2.58 16.03
CA GLY A 86 -4.84 -1.13 15.88
C GLY A 86 -4.82 -0.73 14.41
N GLU A 87 -3.93 -1.36 13.64
CA GLU A 87 -3.86 -1.14 12.18
C GLU A 87 -5.14 -1.61 11.48
N ALA A 88 -5.72 -2.74 11.89
CA ALA A 88 -7.00 -3.21 11.37
C ALA A 88 -8.13 -2.18 11.58
N LEU A 89 -8.18 -1.55 12.76
CA LEU A 89 -9.15 -0.48 13.03
C LEU A 89 -8.89 0.76 12.18
N SER A 90 -7.63 1.15 11.99
CA SER A 90 -7.24 2.24 11.09
C SER A 90 -7.69 1.97 9.65
N ILE A 91 -7.50 0.74 9.15
CA ILE A 91 -7.92 0.29 7.81
C ILE A 91 -9.44 0.36 7.65
N ILE A 92 -10.19 -0.04 8.69
CA ILE A 92 -11.65 0.06 8.66
C ILE A 92 -12.09 1.53 8.67
N SER A 93 -11.44 2.35 9.51
CA SER A 93 -11.73 3.78 9.61
C SER A 93 -11.37 4.54 8.34
N SER A 94 -10.40 4.07 7.56
CA SER A 94 -10.01 4.70 6.30
C SER A 94 -10.96 4.37 5.14
N GLY A 95 -11.92 3.46 5.36
CA GLY A 95 -12.92 3.08 4.37
C GLY A 95 -12.53 1.88 3.50
N CYS A 96 -11.44 1.19 3.84
CA CYS A 96 -10.97 0.04 3.09
C CYS A 96 -11.99 -1.10 3.07
N ARG A 97 -12.28 -1.59 1.87
CA ARG A 97 -13.27 -2.64 1.63
C ARG A 97 -12.64 -3.98 1.33
N VAL A 98 -11.44 -3.98 0.77
CA VAL A 98 -10.74 -5.19 0.35
C VAL A 98 -9.30 -5.16 0.81
N LEU A 99 -8.87 -6.21 1.49
CA LEU A 99 -7.49 -6.41 1.90
C LEU A 99 -6.94 -7.64 1.19
N ILE A 100 -5.90 -7.46 0.37
CA ILE A 100 -5.31 -8.51 -0.43
C ILE A 100 -3.94 -8.86 0.14
N GLU A 101 -3.85 -10.01 0.79
CA GLU A 101 -2.58 -10.46 1.35
C GLU A 101 -1.63 -10.86 0.21
N CYS A 102 -0.44 -10.26 0.18
CA CYS A 102 0.61 -10.59 -0.78
C CYS A 102 1.89 -11.13 -0.12
N SER A 103 1.88 -11.28 1.20
CA SER A 103 2.96 -11.88 2.01
C SER A 103 2.46 -13.09 2.79
N ASN A 104 3.36 -13.87 3.40
CA ASN A 104 2.99 -15.02 4.22
C ASN A 104 2.47 -14.54 5.59
N MET A 105 1.14 -14.55 5.79
CA MET A 105 0.46 -14.09 7.02
C MET A 105 0.84 -12.66 7.46
N PRO A 106 0.48 -11.62 6.68
CA PRO A 106 0.72 -10.23 7.08
C PRO A 106 -0.21 -9.78 8.21
N CYS A 107 -1.39 -10.38 8.35
CA CYS A 107 -2.35 -10.04 9.39
C CYS A 107 -2.24 -11.00 10.58
N THR A 108 -2.31 -10.45 11.79
CA THR A 108 -2.52 -11.28 12.99
C THR A 108 -3.92 -11.90 12.97
N GLY A 109 -4.11 -13.07 13.59
CA GLY A 109 -5.43 -13.72 13.62
C GLY A 109 -6.54 -12.82 14.19
N GLN A 110 -6.20 -12.00 15.18
CA GLN A 110 -7.12 -11.02 15.76
C GLN A 110 -7.48 -9.89 14.79
N ALA A 111 -6.50 -9.40 14.00
CA ALA A 111 -6.76 -8.41 12.95
C ALA A 111 -7.72 -8.95 11.89
N VAL A 112 -7.52 -10.21 11.45
CA VAL A 112 -8.40 -10.86 10.47
C VAL A 112 -9.84 -10.95 11.00
N ASP A 113 -10.02 -11.29 12.28
CA ASP A 113 -11.35 -11.35 12.88
C ASP A 113 -12.04 -9.98 12.95
N ILE A 114 -11.29 -8.92 13.25
CA ILE A 114 -11.80 -7.54 13.25
C ILE A 114 -12.20 -7.11 11.83
N LEU A 115 -11.34 -7.36 10.84
CA LEU A 115 -11.60 -7.04 9.43
C LEU A 115 -12.85 -7.79 8.91
N ARG A 116 -12.99 -9.08 9.23
CA ARG A 116 -14.18 -9.87 8.87
C ARG A 116 -15.44 -9.34 9.53
N LYS A 117 -15.39 -8.97 10.82
CA LYS A 117 -16.53 -8.36 11.53
C LYS A 117 -16.96 -7.04 10.91
N ALA A 118 -16.00 -6.25 10.43
CA ALA A 118 -16.23 -5.00 9.74
C ALA A 118 -16.63 -5.16 8.25
N LYS A 119 -16.85 -6.40 7.78
CA LYS A 119 -17.20 -6.74 6.38
C LYS A 119 -16.11 -6.35 5.36
N VAL A 120 -14.86 -6.25 5.79
CA VAL A 120 -13.72 -6.10 4.88
C VAL A 120 -13.40 -7.46 4.27
N HIS A 121 -13.34 -7.54 2.94
CA HIS A 121 -13.00 -8.76 2.23
C HIS A 121 -11.50 -9.01 2.29
N VAL A 122 -11.09 -10.04 3.05
CA VAL A 122 -9.68 -10.45 3.14
C VAL A 122 -9.40 -11.57 2.13
N ALA A 123 -8.60 -11.28 1.10
CA ALA A 123 -8.14 -12.26 0.12
C ALA A 123 -6.77 -12.83 0.54
N PRO A 124 -6.67 -14.16 0.81
CA PRO A 124 -5.45 -14.75 1.36
C PRO A 124 -4.33 -14.93 0.33
N ALA A 125 -3.08 -14.76 0.77
CA ALA A 125 -1.89 -14.77 -0.09
C ALA A 125 -1.63 -16.09 -0.85
N LYS A 126 -2.21 -17.20 -0.37
CA LYS A 126 -2.16 -18.51 -1.03
C LYS A 126 -2.79 -18.51 -2.42
N ALA A 127 -3.60 -17.51 -2.76
CA ALA A 127 -4.19 -17.33 -4.10
C ALA A 127 -3.49 -16.24 -4.94
N THR A 128 -2.58 -15.44 -4.35
CA THR A 128 -2.12 -14.16 -4.93
C THR A 128 -0.60 -14.10 -5.21
N ALA A 129 0.14 -15.19 -4.96
CA ALA A 129 1.60 -15.19 -4.96
C ALA A 129 2.23 -15.17 -6.37
N ALA A 130 2.40 -13.97 -6.95
CA ALA A 130 3.38 -13.70 -8.01
C ALA A 130 3.69 -12.19 -8.11
N GLY A 131 4.66 -11.67 -7.34
CA GLY A 131 5.24 -10.35 -7.61
C GLY A 131 5.78 -9.63 -6.37
N GLY A 132 7.10 -9.45 -6.32
CA GLY A 132 7.86 -8.94 -5.16
C GLY A 132 7.28 -7.76 -4.37
N VAL A 133 7.41 -7.91 -3.06
CA VAL A 133 7.18 -7.02 -1.91
C VAL A 133 7.21 -5.52 -2.22
N ILE A 134 6.05 -4.87 -2.29
CA ILE A 134 5.81 -3.41 -2.08
C ILE A 134 4.36 -3.18 -1.64
N HIS A 135 4.15 -2.32 -0.66
CA HIS A 135 2.82 -1.87 -0.23
C HIS A 135 2.26 -0.87 -1.23
N CYS A 136 1.06 -1.12 -1.70
CA CYS A 136 0.38 -0.25 -2.63
C CYS A 136 -1.09 -0.16 -2.24
N PHE A 137 -1.66 1.05 -2.29
CA PHE A 137 -3.06 1.28 -1.93
C PHE A 137 -3.79 1.79 -3.14
N VAL A 138 -4.91 1.18 -3.49
CA VAL A 138 -5.71 1.60 -4.66
C VAL A 138 -6.89 2.42 -4.15
N CYS A 139 -6.99 3.65 -4.67
CA CYS A 139 -8.17 4.50 -4.52
C CYS A 139 -9.09 4.29 -5.73
N SER A 140 -10.38 4.05 -5.50
CA SER A 140 -11.40 3.93 -6.52
C SER A 140 -11.83 5.32 -6.98
N CYS A 141 -11.78 5.53 -8.30
CA CYS A 141 -12.38 6.69 -8.95
C CYS A 141 -13.82 6.87 -8.46
N HIS A 142 -14.12 8.06 -7.95
CA HIS A 142 -15.49 8.48 -7.73
C HIS A 142 -16.33 8.32 -9.00
N SER A 143 -17.58 7.90 -8.78
CA SER A 143 -18.67 7.80 -9.75
C SER A 143 -19.01 9.13 -10.42
#